data_AF-A0A2T0GS17-F1
#
_entry.id   AF-A0A2T0GS17-F1
#
_cell.length_a   1.000
_cell.length_b   1.000
_cell.length_c   1.000
_cell.angle_alpha   90.00
_cell.angle_beta   90.00
_cell.angle_gamma   90.00
#
_symmetry.space_group_name_H-M   'P 1'
#
loop_
_entity.id
_entity.type
_entity.pdbx_description
1 polymer ?
#
loop_
_entity_poly.entity_id
_entity_poly.type
_entity_poly.pdbx_seq_one_letter_code
_entity_poly.pdbx_strand_id
1 'polypeptide(L)'
;MMLWLTVHLIVYGVLAVFLVRLLRDPRNPALWAVVACLALQAAGYWLQELAYADAADQHQGNGLAKLAQNVVLHAKYFALALFFLFSLGGRHARRRALRELALLLLTAVLISTAMYTTPPALRDHSFSTADMSVTPIAAFYLLGGLYFIHILTLTARWAWQYGAESDRRLRAGLRTAAIGMALQALASLLRACFVVIRWSGGTVPDPVNTTTLALLIVANPLFIAGLLLALTRTQLARLRTWTRHRRHWHQLRPLWEVLHPLYPEATLTSHAGETHTHGQGWPATRTHRRFWRRYVECRDGLVQLSPDLAEAGYDPQAPPAEQAAALHEAVRRQLASRQPYLSLAGYDPRAPVEQRAETMREALRRQRAAPEYEPDPRSAVPVLTSTDVDADLDQLLTLSQAVHDHPPPDEARS
;
A
#
# COMPACT_ATOMS: atom_id res chain seq x y z
N MET A 1 30.52 -7.19 -14.39
CA MET A 1 29.94 -8.25 -13.53
C MET A 1 29.33 -7.71 -12.24
N MET A 2 30.06 -6.95 -11.41
CA MET A 2 29.54 -6.46 -10.11
C MET A 2 28.24 -5.63 -10.21
N LEU A 3 28.13 -4.71 -11.18
CA LEU A 3 26.92 -3.91 -11.36
C LEU A 3 25.66 -4.76 -11.59
N TRP A 4 25.78 -5.84 -12.37
CA TRP A 4 24.67 -6.75 -12.67
C TRP A 4 24.23 -7.55 -11.45
N LEU A 5 25.18 -8.06 -10.67
CA LEU A 5 24.89 -8.74 -9.39
C LEU A 5 24.16 -7.81 -8.42
N THR A 6 24.60 -6.55 -8.32
CA THR A 6 23.93 -5.57 -7.46
C THR A 6 22.48 -5.34 -7.91
N VAL A 7 22.23 -5.20 -9.22
CA VAL A 7 20.87 -5.04 -9.75
C VAL A 7 20.01 -6.26 -9.47
N HIS A 8 20.54 -7.47 -9.64
CA HIS A 8 19.84 -8.72 -9.32
C HIS A 8 19.45 -8.77 -7.84
N LEU A 9 20.40 -8.53 -6.93
CA LEU A 9 20.14 -8.52 -5.49
C LEU A 9 19.08 -7.49 -5.09
N ILE A 10 19.12 -6.30 -5.68
CA ILE A 10 18.09 -5.28 -5.47
C ILE A 10 16.72 -5.78 -5.92
N VAL A 11 16.61 -6.36 -7.12
CA VAL A 11 15.34 -6.88 -7.64
C VAL A 11 14.80 -8.02 -6.76
N TYR A 12 15.64 -8.97 -6.35
CA TYR A 12 15.23 -10.05 -5.44
C TYR A 12 14.80 -9.53 -4.07
N GLY A 13 15.54 -8.58 -3.49
CA GLY A 13 15.19 -7.97 -2.20
C GLY A 13 13.85 -7.22 -2.26
N VAL A 14 13.63 -6.45 -3.33
CA VAL A 14 12.36 -5.74 -3.55
C VAL A 14 11.22 -6.75 -3.78
N LEU A 15 11.43 -7.80 -4.57
CA LEU A 15 10.46 -8.87 -4.77
C LEU A 15 10.06 -9.52 -3.45
N ALA A 16 11.02 -9.89 -2.59
CA ALA A 16 10.75 -10.50 -1.29
C ALA A 16 9.87 -9.60 -0.40
N VAL A 17 10.18 -8.31 -0.34
CA VAL A 17 9.36 -7.32 0.39
C VAL A 17 7.94 -7.24 -0.16
N PHE A 18 7.79 -7.22 -1.48
CA PHE A 18 6.48 -7.14 -2.14
C PHE A 18 5.68 -8.44 -2.07
N LEU A 19 6.34 -9.60 -2.03
CA LEU A 19 5.70 -10.90 -1.85
C LEU A 19 5.15 -11.05 -0.43
N VAL A 20 5.92 -10.67 0.59
CA VAL A 20 5.41 -10.55 1.97
C VAL A 20 4.25 -9.56 2.02
N ARG A 21 4.35 -8.48 1.23
CA ARG A 21 3.26 -7.57 0.81
C ARG A 21 1.97 -8.32 0.48
N LEU A 22 2.07 -9.09 -0.58
CA LEU A 22 0.96 -9.74 -1.25
C LEU A 22 0.32 -10.83 -0.41
N LEU A 23 1.14 -11.62 0.29
CA LEU A 23 0.66 -12.63 1.22
C LEU A 23 -0.17 -12.03 2.37
N ARG A 24 0.06 -10.75 2.70
CA ARG A 24 -0.67 -10.02 3.74
C ARG A 24 -1.88 -9.24 3.23
N ASP A 25 -1.90 -8.86 1.94
CA ASP A 25 -3.01 -8.15 1.31
C ASP A 25 -3.30 -8.71 -0.11
N PRO A 26 -3.86 -9.94 -0.20
CA PRO A 26 -4.08 -10.61 -1.48
C PRO A 26 -5.23 -10.01 -2.29
N ARG A 27 -6.02 -9.09 -1.71
CA ARG A 27 -7.16 -8.46 -2.39
C ARG A 27 -6.77 -7.27 -3.25
N ASN A 28 -5.52 -6.83 -3.21
CA ASN A 28 -5.05 -5.65 -3.93
C ASN A 28 -4.55 -6.02 -5.35
N PRO A 29 -5.31 -5.73 -6.43
CA PRO A 29 -4.95 -6.15 -7.79
C PRO A 29 -3.70 -5.43 -8.32
N ALA A 30 -3.46 -4.19 -7.87
CA ALA A 30 -2.26 -3.44 -8.25
C ALA A 30 -0.99 -4.07 -7.66
N LEU A 31 -1.09 -4.63 -6.44
CA LEU A 31 0.02 -5.34 -5.80
C LEU A 31 0.36 -6.64 -6.52
N TRP A 32 -0.66 -7.40 -6.96
CA TRP A 32 -0.47 -8.57 -7.80
C TRP A 32 0.29 -8.24 -9.09
N ALA A 33 -0.10 -7.17 -9.78
CA ALA A 33 0.57 -6.77 -11.03
C ALA A 33 2.05 -6.39 -10.81
N VAL A 34 2.37 -5.67 -9.72
CA VAL A 34 3.75 -5.33 -9.37
C VAL A 34 4.56 -6.56 -8.99
N VAL A 35 4.01 -7.46 -8.16
CA VAL A 35 4.69 -8.72 -7.79
C VAL A 35 4.92 -9.59 -9.01
N ALA A 36 3.92 -9.74 -9.88
CA ALA A 36 4.06 -10.47 -11.13
C ALA A 36 5.17 -9.86 -12.01
N CYS A 37 5.20 -8.54 -12.17
CA CYS A 37 6.28 -7.86 -12.90
C CYS A 37 7.67 -8.13 -12.31
N LEU A 38 7.82 -8.04 -10.99
CA LEU A 38 9.10 -8.28 -10.32
C LEU A 38 9.51 -9.77 -10.37
N ALA A 39 8.57 -10.68 -10.21
CA ALA A 39 8.80 -12.12 -10.30
C ALA A 39 9.21 -12.53 -11.73
N LEU A 40 8.53 -11.99 -12.75
CA LEU A 40 8.89 -12.22 -14.16
C LEU A 40 10.24 -11.57 -14.50
N GLN A 41 10.58 -10.42 -13.91
CA GLN A 41 11.92 -9.84 -14.06
C GLN A 41 13.01 -10.73 -13.47
N ALA A 42 12.79 -11.26 -12.27
CA ALA A 42 13.71 -12.17 -11.60
C ALA A 42 13.88 -13.49 -12.39
N ALA A 43 12.77 -14.10 -12.82
CA ALA A 43 12.77 -15.29 -13.66
C ALA A 43 13.48 -15.04 -14.99
N GLY A 44 13.28 -13.87 -15.60
CA GLY A 44 13.95 -13.48 -16.84
C GLY A 44 15.47 -13.40 -16.69
N TYR A 45 15.98 -12.93 -15.56
CA TYR A 45 17.43 -12.96 -15.28
C TYR A 45 17.96 -14.37 -15.09
N TRP A 46 17.24 -15.21 -14.34
CA TRP A 46 17.63 -16.61 -14.17
C TRP A 46 17.66 -17.38 -15.50
N LEU A 47 16.63 -17.20 -16.34
CA LEU A 47 16.59 -17.78 -17.69
C LEU A 47 17.68 -17.23 -18.61
N GLN A 48 18.10 -15.98 -18.42
CA GLN A 48 19.19 -15.40 -19.18
C GLN A 48 20.53 -16.09 -18.85
N GLU A 49 20.81 -16.34 -17.57
CA GLU A 49 22.00 -17.08 -17.13
C GLU A 49 21.98 -18.51 -17.67
N LEU A 50 20.83 -19.19 -17.61
CA LEU A 50 20.66 -20.51 -18.22
C LEU A 50 20.90 -20.49 -19.73
N ALA A 51 20.39 -19.48 -20.44
CA ALA A 51 20.62 -19.35 -21.88
C ALA A 51 22.10 -19.12 -22.21
N TYR A 52 22.86 -18.42 -21.35
CA TYR A 52 24.30 -18.28 -21.53
C TYR A 52 25.07 -19.58 -21.22
N ALA A 53 24.64 -20.34 -20.21
CA ALA A 53 25.24 -21.63 -19.88
C ALA A 53 24.98 -22.68 -20.98
N ASP A 54 23.73 -22.79 -21.45
CA ASP A 54 23.34 -23.66 -22.57
C ASP A 54 24.18 -23.34 -23.83
N ALA A 55 24.48 -22.05 -24.05
CA ALA A 55 25.28 -21.62 -25.19
C ALA A 55 26.76 -21.99 -25.07
N ALA A 56 27.27 -22.12 -23.84
CA ALA A 56 28.65 -22.50 -23.59
C ALA A 56 28.89 -24.01 -23.77
N ASP A 57 27.86 -24.84 -23.57
CA ASP A 57 28.02 -26.30 -23.48
C ASP A 57 28.19 -27.04 -24.83
N GLN A 58 28.13 -26.33 -25.98
CA GLN A 58 28.32 -26.84 -27.36
C GLN A 58 27.44 -28.04 -27.80
N HIS A 59 26.72 -28.69 -26.88
CA HIS A 59 25.84 -29.82 -27.12
C HIS A 59 24.41 -29.30 -27.33
N GLN A 60 24.04 -29.11 -28.61
CA GLN A 60 22.65 -28.92 -29.09
C GLN A 60 21.73 -28.11 -28.14
N GLY A 61 22.11 -26.86 -27.84
CA GLY A 61 21.22 -25.95 -27.12
C GLY A 61 19.89 -25.81 -27.87
N ASN A 62 18.80 -26.31 -27.29
CA ASN A 62 17.48 -26.37 -27.96
C ASN A 62 16.83 -24.99 -28.18
N GLY A 63 17.47 -23.89 -27.80
CA GLY A 63 16.92 -22.52 -27.86
C GLY A 63 15.80 -22.24 -26.86
N LEU A 64 15.47 -23.20 -26.00
CA LEU A 64 14.33 -23.15 -25.08
C LEU A 64 14.51 -22.10 -23.98
N ALA A 65 15.68 -22.02 -23.35
CA ALA A 65 15.96 -21.03 -22.31
C ALA A 65 15.78 -19.59 -22.85
N LYS A 66 16.28 -19.33 -24.05
CA LYS A 66 16.12 -18.04 -24.76
C LYS A 66 14.68 -17.74 -25.16
N LEU A 67 13.95 -18.73 -25.67
CA LEU A 67 12.52 -18.58 -25.99
C LEU A 67 11.72 -18.25 -24.72
N ALA A 68 11.94 -19.03 -23.65
CA ALA A 68 11.32 -18.81 -22.36
C ALA A 68 11.65 -17.42 -21.81
N GLN A 69 12.92 -17.00 -21.90
CA GLN A 69 13.35 -15.66 -21.49
C GLN A 69 12.57 -14.56 -22.24
N ASN A 70 12.41 -14.67 -23.56
CA ASN A 70 11.69 -13.67 -24.35
C ASN A 70 10.20 -13.61 -23.97
N VAL A 71 9.54 -14.75 -23.83
CA VAL A 71 8.13 -14.84 -23.41
C VAL A 71 7.94 -14.25 -22.01
N VAL A 72 8.84 -14.54 -21.07
CA VAL A 72 8.83 -14.00 -19.71
C VAL A 72 9.02 -12.49 -19.71
N LEU A 73 9.93 -11.96 -20.54
CA LEU A 73 10.13 -10.51 -20.68
C LEU A 73 8.90 -9.82 -21.30
N HIS A 74 8.25 -10.42 -22.28
CA HIS A 74 6.98 -9.91 -22.83
C HIS A 74 5.88 -9.90 -21.77
N ALA A 75 5.73 -11.00 -21.03
CA ALA A 75 4.78 -11.11 -19.94
C ALA A 75 5.04 -10.08 -18.82
N LYS A 76 6.32 -9.79 -18.52
CA LYS A 76 6.72 -8.77 -17.54
C LYS A 76 6.15 -7.40 -17.92
N TYR A 77 6.41 -6.94 -19.15
CA TYR A 77 5.92 -5.63 -19.58
C TYR A 77 4.41 -5.60 -19.73
N PHE A 78 3.78 -6.72 -20.10
CA PHE A 78 2.33 -6.86 -20.06
C PHE A 78 1.77 -6.69 -18.64
N ALA A 79 2.35 -7.35 -17.63
CA ALA A 79 1.94 -7.20 -16.23
C ALA A 79 2.09 -5.75 -15.75
N LEU A 80 3.17 -5.06 -16.15
CA LEU A 80 3.35 -3.64 -15.87
C LEU A 80 2.30 -2.77 -16.58
N ALA A 81 1.97 -3.08 -17.83
CA ALA A 81 0.92 -2.39 -18.57
C ALA A 81 -0.45 -2.55 -17.88
N LEU A 82 -0.75 -3.75 -17.38
CA LEU A 82 -1.97 -4.02 -16.60
C LEU A 82 -2.02 -3.19 -15.31
N PHE A 83 -0.90 -3.03 -14.61
CA PHE A 83 -0.84 -2.17 -13.43
C PHE A 83 -1.34 -0.76 -13.76
N PHE A 84 -0.78 -0.11 -14.78
CA PHE A 84 -1.20 1.24 -15.15
C PHE A 84 -2.62 1.28 -15.70
N LEU A 85 -3.02 0.28 -16.50
CA LEU A 85 -4.36 0.20 -17.07
C LEU A 85 -5.44 0.11 -15.99
N PHE A 86 -5.21 -0.66 -14.93
CA PHE A 86 -6.14 -0.77 -13.80
C PHE A 86 -6.04 0.41 -12.84
N SER A 87 -4.87 1.03 -12.68
CA SER A 87 -4.70 2.25 -11.88
C SER A 87 -5.39 3.48 -12.49
N LEU A 88 -5.48 3.54 -13.82
CA LEU A 88 -6.17 4.61 -14.56
C LEU A 88 -7.65 4.26 -14.88
N GLY A 89 -8.09 3.04 -14.59
CA GLY A 89 -9.14 2.38 -15.38
C GLY A 89 -10.51 2.24 -14.73
N GLY A 90 -11.53 2.85 -15.35
CA GLY A 90 -12.96 2.53 -15.20
C GLY A 90 -13.40 1.30 -16.04
N ARG A 91 -14.71 1.21 -16.34
CA ARG A 91 -15.39 0.02 -16.95
C ARG A 91 -14.75 -0.56 -18.24
N HIS A 92 -13.94 0.19 -18.98
CA HIS A 92 -13.30 -0.25 -20.23
C HIS A 92 -11.95 -0.98 -20.05
N ALA A 93 -11.33 -0.91 -18.86
CA ALA A 93 -10.01 -1.47 -18.61
C ALA A 93 -9.93 -2.99 -18.89
N ARG A 94 -10.96 -3.74 -18.48
CA ARG A 94 -11.01 -5.21 -18.66
C ARG A 94 -11.00 -5.63 -20.14
N ARG A 95 -11.75 -4.95 -21.00
CA ARG A 95 -11.77 -5.25 -22.44
C ARG A 95 -10.42 -4.97 -23.09
N ARG A 96 -9.75 -3.89 -22.69
CA ARG A 96 -8.39 -3.57 -23.18
C ARG A 96 -7.38 -4.60 -22.68
N ALA A 97 -7.43 -4.99 -21.41
CA ALA A 97 -6.56 -6.03 -20.84
C ALA A 97 -6.66 -7.36 -21.61
N LEU A 98 -7.88 -7.79 -21.97
CA LEU A 98 -8.08 -9.01 -22.76
C LEU A 98 -7.49 -8.91 -24.18
N ARG A 99 -7.57 -7.74 -24.82
CA ARG A 99 -6.95 -7.52 -26.13
C ARG A 99 -5.42 -7.58 -26.06
N GLU A 100 -4.82 -6.94 -25.07
CA GLU A 100 -3.37 -6.99 -24.88
C GLU A 100 -2.91 -8.41 -24.50
N LEU A 101 -3.70 -9.16 -23.73
CA LEU A 101 -3.43 -10.57 -23.46
C LEU A 101 -3.47 -11.42 -24.73
N ALA A 102 -4.47 -11.21 -25.60
CA ALA A 102 -4.55 -11.91 -26.87
C ALA A 102 -3.34 -11.59 -27.77
N LEU A 103 -2.89 -10.34 -27.80
CA LEU A 103 -1.67 -9.94 -28.53
C LEU A 103 -0.40 -10.58 -27.96
N LEU A 104 -0.28 -10.67 -26.63
CA LEU A 104 0.82 -11.37 -25.96
C LEU A 104 0.85 -12.85 -26.36
N LEU A 105 -0.29 -13.54 -26.25
CA LEU A 105 -0.40 -14.96 -26.58
C LEU A 105 -0.12 -15.22 -28.06
N LEU A 106 -0.66 -14.39 -28.95
CA LEU A 106 -0.36 -14.46 -30.38
C LEU A 106 1.13 -14.30 -30.65
N THR A 107 1.77 -13.28 -30.05
CA THR A 107 3.21 -13.05 -30.19
C THR A 107 4.00 -14.25 -29.68
N ALA A 108 3.66 -14.80 -28.51
CA ALA A 108 4.31 -15.96 -27.93
C ALA A 108 4.24 -17.19 -28.83
N VAL A 109 3.06 -17.47 -29.43
CA VAL A 109 2.88 -18.56 -30.40
C VAL A 109 3.74 -18.33 -31.64
N LEU A 110 3.75 -17.12 -32.19
CA LEU A 110 4.50 -16.81 -33.40
C LEU A 110 6.01 -16.92 -33.19
N ILE A 111 6.57 -16.36 -32.11
CA ILE A 111 8.01 -16.47 -31.82
C ILE A 111 8.40 -17.91 -31.47
N SER A 112 7.51 -18.68 -30.81
CA SER A 112 7.75 -20.09 -30.55
C SER A 112 7.80 -20.89 -31.85
N THR A 113 6.86 -20.64 -32.76
CA THR A 113 6.83 -21.26 -34.09
C THR A 113 8.11 -20.95 -34.87
N ALA A 114 8.52 -19.68 -34.89
CA ALA A 114 9.77 -19.25 -35.51
C ALA A 114 10.99 -20.00 -34.92
N MET A 115 11.07 -20.13 -33.60
CA MET A 115 12.15 -20.89 -32.93
C MET A 115 12.13 -22.38 -33.30
N TYR A 116 10.97 -23.04 -33.30
CA TYR A 116 10.88 -24.46 -33.64
C TYR A 116 11.20 -24.74 -35.11
N THR A 117 10.84 -23.83 -36.01
CA THR A 117 11.21 -23.92 -37.44
C THR A 117 12.68 -23.56 -37.73
N THR A 118 13.39 -22.98 -36.75
CA THR A 118 14.83 -22.72 -36.89
C THR A 118 15.61 -24.03 -36.80
N PRO A 119 16.58 -24.30 -37.70
CA PRO A 119 17.42 -25.49 -37.64
C PRO A 119 18.11 -25.62 -36.27
N PRO A 120 18.13 -26.82 -35.64
CA PRO A 120 18.67 -26.99 -34.28
C PRO A 120 20.08 -26.41 -34.08
N ALA A 121 20.97 -26.61 -35.06
CA ALA A 121 22.34 -26.09 -35.03
C ALA A 121 22.44 -24.56 -35.03
N LEU A 122 21.36 -23.86 -35.41
CA LEU A 122 21.29 -22.40 -35.48
C LEU A 122 20.40 -21.80 -34.40
N ARG A 123 19.87 -22.57 -33.44
CA ARG A 123 18.95 -22.02 -32.41
C ARG A 123 19.68 -21.20 -31.35
N ASP A 124 20.93 -21.56 -31.07
CA ASP A 124 21.75 -20.94 -30.05
C ASP A 124 22.55 -19.74 -30.60
N HIS A 125 21.83 -18.69 -30.97
CA HIS A 125 22.43 -17.45 -31.44
C HIS A 125 22.08 -16.29 -30.52
N SER A 126 23.00 -15.33 -30.39
CA SER A 126 22.72 -14.03 -29.81
C SER A 126 22.23 -13.07 -30.90
N PHE A 127 21.60 -11.95 -30.54
CA PHE A 127 21.14 -10.98 -31.55
C PHE A 127 22.31 -10.47 -32.43
N SER A 128 23.51 -10.31 -31.86
CA SER A 128 24.70 -9.89 -32.59
C SER A 128 25.20 -10.97 -33.55
N THR A 129 25.21 -12.24 -33.11
CA THR A 129 25.79 -13.36 -33.89
C THR A 129 24.80 -14.08 -34.81
N ALA A 130 23.50 -13.78 -34.71
CA ALA A 130 22.46 -14.44 -35.48
C ALA A 130 22.59 -14.25 -36.99
N ASP A 131 22.48 -15.32 -37.76
CA ASP A 131 22.30 -15.21 -39.20
C ASP A 131 20.84 -14.86 -39.53
N MET A 132 20.59 -13.59 -39.80
CA MET A 132 19.24 -13.09 -40.12
C MET A 132 18.83 -13.40 -41.57
N SER A 133 19.70 -13.96 -42.42
CA SER A 133 19.29 -14.45 -43.75
C SER A 133 18.35 -15.66 -43.63
N VAL A 134 18.44 -16.40 -42.51
CA VAL A 134 17.53 -17.48 -42.15
C VAL A 134 16.21 -16.89 -41.68
N THR A 135 15.17 -17.02 -42.53
CA THR A 135 13.85 -16.38 -42.31
C THR A 135 13.22 -16.68 -40.94
N PRO A 136 13.25 -17.92 -40.41
CA PRO A 136 12.79 -18.19 -39.04
C PRO A 136 13.48 -17.35 -37.95
N ILE A 137 14.79 -17.12 -38.07
CA ILE A 137 15.57 -16.33 -37.11
C ILE A 137 15.18 -14.85 -37.20
N ALA A 138 15.08 -14.31 -38.42
CA ALA A 138 14.61 -12.95 -38.64
C ALA A 138 13.18 -12.76 -38.09
N ALA A 139 12.27 -13.69 -38.36
CA ALA A 139 10.89 -13.66 -37.87
C ALA A 139 10.83 -13.66 -36.33
N PHE A 140 11.64 -14.49 -35.66
CA PHE A 140 11.71 -14.54 -34.20
C PHE A 140 12.03 -13.16 -33.60
N TYR A 141 13.09 -12.51 -34.08
CA TYR A 141 13.51 -11.21 -33.56
C TYR A 141 12.60 -10.07 -33.97
N LEU A 142 12.09 -10.08 -35.20
CA LEU A 142 11.21 -9.02 -35.69
C LEU A 142 9.88 -9.04 -34.94
N LEU A 143 9.23 -10.19 -34.83
CA LEU A 143 7.93 -10.30 -34.16
C LEU A 143 8.04 -10.00 -32.66
N GLY A 144 9.08 -10.53 -32.00
CA GLY A 144 9.36 -10.22 -30.59
C GLY A 144 9.69 -8.74 -30.37
N GLY A 145 10.44 -8.14 -31.30
CA GLY A 145 10.79 -6.71 -31.28
C GLY A 145 9.59 -5.81 -31.48
N LEU A 146 8.70 -6.12 -32.43
CA LEU A 146 7.47 -5.36 -32.68
C LEU A 146 6.55 -5.34 -31.46
N TYR A 147 6.41 -6.48 -30.78
CA TYR A 147 5.63 -6.52 -29.54
C TYR A 147 6.28 -5.69 -28.43
N PHE A 148 7.62 -5.73 -28.28
CA PHE A 148 8.32 -4.85 -27.32
C PHE A 148 8.06 -3.36 -27.62
N ILE A 149 8.19 -2.93 -28.87
CA ILE A 149 7.92 -1.54 -29.27
C ILE A 149 6.50 -1.14 -28.86
N HIS A 150 5.51 -1.97 -29.21
CA HIS A 150 4.11 -1.74 -28.88
C HIS A 150 3.87 -1.63 -27.36
N ILE A 151 4.24 -2.66 -26.60
CA ILE A 151 3.91 -2.72 -25.17
C ILE A 151 4.69 -1.67 -24.36
N LEU A 152 5.96 -1.40 -24.71
CA LEU A 152 6.76 -0.38 -24.04
C LEU A 152 6.23 1.02 -24.32
N THR A 153 5.85 1.33 -25.56
CA THR A 153 5.29 2.63 -25.93
C THR A 153 3.95 2.87 -25.22
N LEU A 154 3.09 1.84 -25.21
CA LEU A 154 1.81 1.89 -24.52
C LEU A 154 1.98 2.12 -23.02
N THR A 155 2.88 1.35 -22.39
CA THR A 155 3.14 1.43 -20.95
C THR A 155 3.82 2.75 -20.58
N ALA A 156 4.75 3.25 -21.40
CA ALA A 156 5.37 4.56 -21.20
C ALA A 156 4.34 5.68 -21.23
N ARG A 157 3.41 5.64 -22.20
CA ARG A 157 2.32 6.63 -22.30
C ARG A 157 1.41 6.59 -21.07
N TRP A 158 1.02 5.41 -20.61
CA TRP A 158 0.19 5.28 -19.41
C TRP A 158 0.93 5.69 -18.13
N ALA A 159 2.20 5.33 -18.00
CA ALA A 159 3.03 5.78 -16.88
C ALA A 159 3.17 7.31 -16.86
N TRP A 160 3.30 7.93 -18.03
CA TRP A 160 3.35 9.39 -18.16
C TRP A 160 2.04 10.06 -17.75
N GLN A 161 0.90 9.54 -18.22
CA GLN A 161 -0.44 10.02 -17.88
C GLN A 161 -0.71 9.88 -16.38
N TYR A 162 -0.48 8.69 -15.81
CA TYR A 162 -0.65 8.44 -14.38
C TYR A 162 0.27 9.32 -13.52
N GLY A 163 1.49 9.58 -14.00
CA GLY A 163 2.40 10.53 -13.35
C GLY A 163 1.90 11.97 -13.35
N ALA A 164 1.15 12.40 -14.37
CA ALA A 164 0.59 13.75 -14.43
C ALA A 164 -0.47 13.98 -13.33
N GLU A 165 -1.28 12.97 -13.03
CA GLU A 165 -2.32 13.00 -11.99
C GLU A 165 -1.76 12.77 -10.57
N SER A 166 -0.56 12.19 -10.47
CA SER A 166 0.10 11.89 -9.21
C SER A 166 0.80 13.10 -8.58
N ASP A 167 1.04 13.03 -7.26
CA ASP A 167 1.88 13.97 -6.50
C ASP A 167 3.24 14.21 -7.17
N ARG A 168 3.80 15.43 -7.03
CA ARG A 168 5.07 15.87 -7.64
C ARG A 168 6.22 14.86 -7.47
N ARG A 169 6.28 14.17 -6.33
CA ARG A 169 7.33 13.20 -6.00
C ARG A 169 7.11 11.84 -6.67
N LEU A 170 5.88 11.36 -6.77
CA LEU A 170 5.56 10.12 -7.48
C LEU A 170 5.68 10.33 -9.00
N ARG A 171 5.23 11.49 -9.48
CA ARG A 171 5.38 11.96 -10.86
C ARG A 171 6.81 11.85 -11.39
N ALA A 172 7.80 12.27 -10.61
CA ALA A 172 9.19 12.19 -11.02
C ALA A 172 9.64 10.74 -11.28
N GLY A 173 9.34 9.80 -10.37
CA GLY A 173 9.72 8.39 -10.55
C GLY A 173 9.04 7.76 -11.76
N LEU A 174 7.74 8.02 -11.93
CA LEU A 174 6.96 7.51 -13.08
C LEU A 174 7.44 8.08 -14.42
N ARG A 175 7.79 9.38 -14.47
CA ARG A 175 8.36 10.00 -15.67
C ARG A 175 9.73 9.43 -16.01
N THR A 176 10.59 9.23 -15.02
CA THR A 176 11.89 8.57 -15.23
C THR A 176 11.70 7.15 -15.78
N ALA A 177 10.74 6.38 -15.24
CA ALA A 177 10.42 5.05 -15.75
C ALA A 177 9.87 5.09 -17.19
N ALA A 178 8.98 6.05 -17.49
CA ALA A 178 8.44 6.29 -18.83
C ALA A 178 9.53 6.61 -19.85
N ILE A 179 10.50 7.46 -19.50
CA ILE A 179 11.66 7.77 -20.36
C ILE A 179 12.48 6.50 -20.60
N GLY A 180 12.77 5.72 -19.55
CA GLY A 180 13.47 4.44 -19.69
C GLY A 180 12.75 3.50 -20.66
N MET A 181 11.43 3.32 -20.52
CA MET A 181 10.63 2.51 -21.44
C MET A 181 10.62 3.05 -22.88
N ALA A 182 10.54 4.37 -23.05
CA ALA A 182 10.59 4.99 -24.38
C ALA A 182 11.94 4.77 -25.07
N LEU A 183 13.05 4.87 -24.34
CA LEU A 183 14.39 4.56 -24.86
C LEU A 183 14.53 3.06 -25.19
N GLN A 184 13.94 2.16 -24.38
CA GLN A 184 13.88 0.73 -24.69
C GLN A 184 13.06 0.45 -25.96
N ALA A 185 11.94 1.15 -26.15
CA ALA A 185 11.11 1.05 -27.36
C ALA A 185 11.89 1.53 -28.59
N LEU A 186 12.60 2.66 -28.48
CA LEU A 186 13.46 3.20 -29.54
C LEU A 186 14.58 2.22 -29.92
N ALA A 187 15.28 1.65 -28.93
CA ALA A 187 16.30 0.64 -29.19
C ALA A 187 15.72 -0.62 -29.85
N SER A 188 14.51 -1.02 -29.47
CA SER A 188 13.81 -2.15 -30.07
C SER A 188 13.41 -1.87 -31.52
N LEU A 189 13.01 -0.63 -31.83
CA LEU A 189 12.74 -0.17 -33.19
C LEU A 189 14.00 -0.20 -34.05
N LEU A 190 15.13 0.31 -33.55
CA LEU A 190 16.40 0.23 -34.26
C LEU A 190 16.81 -1.21 -34.54
N ARG A 191 16.65 -2.12 -33.58
CA ARG A 191 16.89 -3.55 -33.78
C ARG A 191 15.95 -4.18 -34.79
N ALA A 192 14.68 -3.81 -34.82
CA ALA A 192 13.75 -4.28 -35.85
C ALA A 192 14.23 -3.84 -37.25
N CYS A 193 14.69 -2.61 -37.40
CA CYS A 193 15.31 -2.14 -38.65
C CYS A 193 16.57 -2.96 -39.00
N PHE A 194 17.42 -3.27 -38.03
CA PHE A 194 18.61 -4.11 -38.27
C PHE A 194 18.24 -5.51 -38.76
N VAL A 195 17.17 -6.10 -38.20
CA VAL A 195 16.68 -7.40 -38.66
C VAL A 195 16.24 -7.31 -40.12
N VAL A 196 15.48 -6.29 -40.50
CA VAL A 196 15.04 -6.10 -41.89
C VAL A 196 16.23 -5.91 -42.84
N ILE A 197 17.20 -5.07 -42.48
CA ILE A 197 18.41 -4.82 -43.29
C ILE A 197 19.23 -6.10 -43.48
N ARG A 198 19.46 -6.85 -42.40
CA ARG A 198 20.24 -8.10 -42.46
C ARG A 198 19.50 -9.22 -43.17
N TRP A 199 18.17 -9.27 -43.02
CA TRP A 199 17.32 -10.21 -43.76
C TRP A 199 17.33 -9.94 -45.27
N SER A 200 17.44 -8.67 -45.68
CA SER A 200 17.62 -8.29 -47.09
C SER A 200 19.07 -8.43 -47.60
N GLY A 201 19.96 -9.08 -46.85
CA GLY A 201 21.37 -9.28 -47.24
C GLY A 201 22.28 -8.06 -47.01
N GLY A 202 21.78 -7.01 -46.38
CA GLY A 202 22.57 -5.84 -46.01
C GLY A 202 23.38 -6.03 -44.73
N THR A 203 24.34 -5.15 -44.50
CA THR A 203 25.13 -5.11 -43.26
C THR A 203 24.79 -3.85 -42.45
N VAL A 204 24.82 -3.98 -41.12
CA VAL A 204 24.61 -2.86 -40.21
C VAL A 204 25.96 -2.39 -39.71
N PRO A 205 26.32 -1.10 -39.84
CA PRO A 205 27.60 -0.61 -39.33
C PRO A 205 27.75 -0.82 -37.82
N ASP A 206 28.91 -1.32 -37.39
CA ASP A 206 29.23 -1.59 -35.99
C ASP A 206 28.99 -0.41 -35.03
N PRO A 207 29.29 0.86 -35.41
CA PRO A 207 28.98 2.00 -34.55
C PRO A 207 27.48 2.10 -34.23
N VAL A 208 26.61 1.85 -35.21
CA VAL A 208 25.15 1.95 -35.04
C VAL A 208 24.62 0.84 -34.14
N ASN A 209 25.16 -0.38 -34.28
CA ASN A 209 24.86 -1.50 -33.39
C ASN A 209 25.33 -1.22 -31.95
N THR A 210 26.56 -0.69 -31.81
CA THR A 210 27.15 -0.33 -30.50
C THR A 210 26.36 0.78 -29.81
N THR A 211 25.94 1.82 -30.54
CA THR A 211 25.06 2.87 -30.01
C THR A 211 23.73 2.31 -29.55
N THR A 212 23.15 1.37 -30.29
CA THR A 212 21.88 0.72 -29.91
C THR A 212 22.03 -0.12 -28.64
N LEU A 213 23.16 -0.81 -28.47
CA LEU A 213 23.50 -1.53 -27.24
C LEU A 213 23.69 -0.57 -26.06
N ALA A 214 24.44 0.51 -26.25
CA ALA A 214 24.64 1.54 -25.23
C ALA A 214 23.30 2.17 -24.79
N LEU A 215 22.39 2.41 -25.73
CA LEU A 215 21.05 2.90 -25.45
C LEU A 215 20.28 1.96 -24.52
N LEU A 216 20.34 0.65 -24.72
CA LEU A 216 19.71 -0.33 -23.82
C LEU A 216 20.37 -0.40 -22.45
N ILE A 217 21.71 -0.32 -22.42
CA ILE A 217 22.49 -0.30 -21.17
C ILE A 217 22.09 0.89 -20.30
N VAL A 218 21.76 2.04 -20.90
CA VAL A 218 21.28 3.23 -20.17
C VAL A 218 19.78 3.16 -19.87
N ALA A 219 18.97 2.69 -20.82
CA ALA A 219 17.52 2.66 -20.69
C ALA A 219 17.03 1.73 -19.57
N ASN A 220 17.66 0.56 -19.41
CA ASN A 220 17.29 -0.42 -18.39
C ASN A 220 17.47 0.08 -16.94
N PRO A 221 18.63 0.60 -16.52
CA PRO A 221 18.79 1.17 -15.18
C PRO A 221 17.94 2.42 -14.98
N LEU A 222 17.73 3.24 -16.02
CA LEU A 222 16.83 4.39 -15.92
C LEU A 222 15.38 3.95 -15.61
N PHE A 223 14.90 2.92 -16.32
CA PHE A 223 13.60 2.31 -16.05
C PHE A 223 13.51 1.77 -14.62
N ILE A 224 14.50 0.98 -14.18
CA ILE A 224 14.55 0.39 -12.83
C ILE A 224 14.59 1.49 -11.76
N ALA A 225 15.46 2.49 -11.92
CA ALA A 225 15.59 3.62 -10.99
C ALA A 225 14.28 4.40 -10.88
N GLY A 226 13.61 4.67 -12.01
CA GLY A 226 12.29 5.31 -12.01
C GLY A 226 11.24 4.51 -11.23
N LEU A 227 11.19 3.20 -11.44
CA LEU A 227 10.28 2.31 -10.74
C LEU A 227 10.59 2.26 -9.23
N LEU A 228 11.86 2.11 -8.84
CA LEU A 228 12.29 2.11 -7.45
C LEU A 228 11.97 3.43 -6.75
N LEU A 229 12.19 4.57 -7.42
CA LEU A 229 11.84 5.89 -6.90
C LEU A 229 10.33 6.04 -6.67
N ALA A 230 9.50 5.56 -7.61
CA ALA A 230 8.05 5.57 -7.46
C ALA A 230 7.60 4.68 -6.29
N LEU A 231 8.10 3.45 -6.22
CA LEU A 231 7.73 2.49 -5.18
C LEU A 231 8.18 2.96 -3.79
N THR A 232 9.46 3.30 -3.59
CA THR A 232 9.99 3.74 -2.29
C THR A 232 9.24 4.95 -1.72
N ARG A 233 8.85 5.89 -2.58
CA ARG A 233 8.11 7.09 -2.15
C ARG A 233 6.69 6.79 -1.69
N THR A 234 5.96 5.90 -2.37
CA THR A 234 4.64 5.46 -1.90
C THR A 234 4.74 4.76 -0.54
N GLN A 235 5.82 4.01 -0.30
CA GLN A 235 6.04 3.38 1.01
C GLN A 235 6.38 4.38 2.09
N LEU A 236 7.21 5.37 1.78
CA LEU A 236 7.58 6.40 2.75
C LEU A 236 6.38 7.24 3.17
N ALA A 237 5.48 7.57 2.24
CA ALA A 237 4.23 8.25 2.55
C ALA A 237 3.36 7.42 3.50
N ARG A 238 3.14 6.13 3.19
CA ARG A 238 2.37 5.22 4.06
C ARG A 238 3.02 5.06 5.44
N LEU A 239 4.35 4.93 5.49
CA LEU A 239 5.09 4.80 6.75
C LEU A 239 4.93 6.07 7.59
N ARG A 240 5.03 7.26 6.98
CA ARG A 240 4.83 8.54 7.67
C ARG A 240 3.41 8.68 8.23
N THR A 241 2.39 8.33 7.45
CA THR A 241 1.00 8.33 7.94
C THR A 241 0.82 7.35 9.09
N TRP A 242 1.43 6.16 8.99
CA TRP A 242 1.39 5.18 10.06
C TRP A 242 2.10 5.66 11.34
N THR A 243 3.30 6.24 11.22
CA THR A 243 4.03 6.78 12.38
C THR A 243 3.26 7.93 13.01
N ARG A 244 2.61 8.79 12.21
CA ARG A 244 1.75 9.88 12.70
C ARG A 244 0.56 9.33 13.49
N HIS A 245 -0.21 8.40 12.93
CA HIS A 245 -1.33 7.78 13.65
C HIS A 245 -0.88 7.01 14.89
N ARG A 246 0.29 6.36 14.85
CA ARG A 246 0.85 5.70 16.04
C ARG A 246 1.19 6.70 17.12
N ARG A 247 1.84 7.82 16.77
CA ARG A 247 2.15 8.90 17.72
C ARG A 247 0.86 9.50 18.31
N HIS A 248 -0.11 9.86 17.47
CA HIS A 248 -1.39 10.42 17.94
C HIS A 248 -2.15 9.43 18.81
N TRP A 249 -2.12 8.13 18.48
CA TRP A 249 -2.72 7.08 19.31
C TRP A 249 -2.11 7.02 20.71
N HIS A 250 -0.78 7.17 20.82
CA HIS A 250 -0.09 7.25 22.12
C HIS A 250 -0.39 8.57 22.84
N GLN A 251 -0.46 9.69 22.12
CA GLN A 251 -0.75 11.02 22.68
C GLN A 251 -2.18 11.17 23.19
N LEU A 252 -3.16 10.48 22.60
CA LEU A 252 -4.54 10.42 23.09
C LEU A 252 -4.75 9.49 24.28
N ARG A 253 -3.71 8.76 24.70
CA ARG A 253 -3.81 7.76 25.79
C ARG A 253 -4.20 8.40 27.14
N PRO A 254 -3.59 9.50 27.61
CA PRO A 254 -3.92 10.12 28.89
C PRO A 254 -5.40 10.52 28.99
N LEU A 255 -5.92 11.22 27.98
CA LEU A 255 -7.34 11.59 27.93
C LEU A 255 -8.26 10.36 27.93
N TRP A 256 -7.89 9.33 27.15
CA TRP A 256 -8.65 8.09 27.11
C TRP A 256 -8.67 7.37 28.47
N GLU A 257 -7.55 7.34 29.20
CA GLU A 257 -7.46 6.70 30.52
C GLU A 257 -8.35 7.39 31.57
N VAL A 258 -8.58 8.71 31.43
CA VAL A 258 -9.50 9.47 32.29
C VAL A 258 -10.98 9.22 31.92
N LEU A 259 -11.31 9.21 30.62
CA LEU A 259 -12.70 9.14 30.17
C LEU A 259 -13.26 7.70 30.10
N HIS A 260 -12.42 6.73 29.73
CA HIS A 260 -12.84 5.35 29.50
C HIS A 260 -13.52 4.68 30.71
N PRO A 261 -13.03 4.86 31.97
CA PRO A 261 -13.69 4.29 33.14
C PRO A 261 -15.09 4.87 33.42
N LEU A 262 -15.36 6.11 32.98
CA LEU A 262 -16.66 6.74 33.15
C LEU A 262 -17.71 6.19 32.19
N TYR A 263 -17.32 5.83 30.98
CA TYR A 263 -18.28 5.43 29.95
C TYR A 263 -17.89 4.09 29.32
N PRO A 264 -17.89 2.99 30.09
CA PRO A 264 -17.56 1.66 29.56
C PRO A 264 -18.57 1.22 28.49
N GLU A 265 -19.82 1.69 28.56
CA GLU A 265 -20.85 1.38 27.55
C GLU A 265 -20.64 2.13 26.23
N ALA A 266 -19.99 3.30 26.27
CA ALA A 266 -19.57 4.02 25.07
C ALA A 266 -18.36 3.37 24.38
N THR A 267 -17.74 2.37 25.02
CA THR A 267 -16.70 1.61 24.36
C THR A 267 -17.33 0.78 23.27
N LEU A 268 -16.82 0.96 22.05
CA LEU A 268 -17.21 0.15 20.91
C LEU A 268 -16.72 -1.27 21.18
N THR A 269 -17.50 -2.05 21.93
CA THR A 269 -17.32 -3.50 22.08
C THR A 269 -17.29 -4.05 20.68
N SER A 270 -16.17 -4.67 20.31
CA SER A 270 -16.08 -5.41 19.06
C SER A 270 -17.18 -6.46 19.13
N HIS A 271 -18.31 -6.17 18.48
CA HIS A 271 -19.46 -7.05 18.51
C HIS A 271 -18.99 -8.43 18.11
N ALA A 272 -19.48 -9.43 18.83
CA ALA A 272 -19.13 -10.85 18.79
C ALA A 272 -19.43 -11.56 17.44
N GLY A 273 -19.40 -10.82 16.33
CA GLY A 273 -19.36 -11.31 14.95
C GLY A 273 -18.01 -11.07 14.27
N GLU A 274 -17.01 -10.52 14.95
CA GLU A 274 -15.60 -10.65 14.52
C GLU A 274 -15.12 -12.08 14.77
N THR A 275 -15.72 -13.01 14.04
CA THR A 275 -15.10 -14.29 13.73
C THR A 275 -13.63 -14.03 13.45
N HIS A 276 -12.79 -14.79 14.14
CA HIS A 276 -11.35 -14.91 13.95
C HIS A 276 -11.03 -15.22 12.49
N THR A 277 -11.12 -14.22 11.61
CA THR A 277 -10.57 -14.32 10.27
C THR A 277 -9.06 -14.24 10.47
N HIS A 278 -8.44 -15.42 10.52
CA HIS A 278 -7.02 -15.73 10.72
C HIS A 278 -6.04 -15.06 9.73
N GLY A 279 -6.38 -13.92 9.14
CA GLY A 279 -5.54 -13.18 8.19
C GLY A 279 -5.75 -11.66 8.14
N GLN A 280 -6.46 -11.03 9.09
CA GLN A 280 -6.92 -9.65 8.86
C GLN A 280 -6.05 -8.53 9.44
N GLY A 281 -5.48 -7.75 8.51
CA GLY A 281 -5.13 -6.33 8.67
C GLY A 281 -3.66 -6.04 8.99
N TRP A 282 -2.98 -5.30 8.11
CA TRP A 282 -1.66 -4.70 8.35
C TRP A 282 -1.66 -3.99 9.73
N PRO A 283 -0.55 -4.02 10.49
CA PRO A 283 -0.33 -3.09 11.60
C PRO A 283 -0.76 -1.65 11.29
N ALA A 284 -0.64 -1.16 10.05
CA ALA A 284 -1.05 0.18 9.69
C ALA A 284 -2.57 0.37 9.70
N THR A 285 -3.33 -0.58 9.14
CA THR A 285 -4.80 -0.60 9.24
C THR A 285 -5.27 -0.85 10.67
N ARG A 286 -4.58 -1.70 11.44
CA ARG A 286 -4.91 -1.91 12.86
C ARG A 286 -4.61 -0.67 13.70
N THR A 287 -3.47 0.00 13.49
CA THR A 287 -3.12 1.26 14.15
C THR A 287 -4.10 2.36 13.73
N HIS A 288 -4.47 2.45 12.45
CA HIS A 288 -5.46 3.40 11.98
C HIS A 288 -6.83 3.16 12.61
N ARG A 289 -7.29 1.91 12.66
CA ARG A 289 -8.55 1.53 13.31
C ARG A 289 -8.52 1.79 14.83
N ARG A 290 -7.42 1.44 15.50
CA ARG A 290 -7.20 1.70 16.94
C ARG A 290 -7.12 3.20 17.24
N PHE A 291 -6.48 3.96 16.35
CA PHE A 291 -6.41 5.42 16.40
C PHE A 291 -7.81 6.02 16.32
N TRP A 292 -8.57 5.70 15.26
CA TRP A 292 -9.93 6.23 15.09
C TRP A 292 -10.88 5.78 16.18
N ARG A 293 -10.78 4.53 16.64
CA ARG A 293 -11.57 4.03 17.77
C ARG A 293 -11.31 4.87 19.02
N ARG A 294 -10.04 5.09 19.38
CA ARG A 294 -9.69 5.91 20.54
C ARG A 294 -10.13 7.37 20.36
N TYR A 295 -9.99 7.93 19.16
CA TYR A 295 -10.47 9.28 18.84
C TYR A 295 -11.99 9.40 19.06
N VAL A 296 -12.78 8.46 18.53
CA VAL A 296 -14.25 8.43 18.71
C VAL A 296 -14.61 8.24 20.18
N GLU A 297 -13.96 7.30 20.89
CA GLU A 297 -14.22 7.06 22.31
C GLU A 297 -13.91 8.30 23.18
N CYS A 298 -12.82 9.03 22.90
CA CYS A 298 -12.54 10.29 23.61
C CYS A 298 -13.58 11.38 23.28
N ARG A 299 -13.94 11.51 21.99
CA ARG A 299 -14.93 12.49 21.52
C ARG A 299 -16.30 12.24 22.16
N ASP A 300 -16.78 11.00 22.11
CA ASP A 300 -18.08 10.62 22.69
C ASP A 300 -18.07 10.74 24.22
N GLY A 301 -16.95 10.40 24.86
CA GLY A 301 -16.77 10.59 26.31
C GLY A 301 -16.84 12.06 26.73
N LEU A 302 -16.24 12.97 25.97
CA LEU A 302 -16.33 14.42 26.21
C LEU A 302 -17.73 14.97 25.95
N VAL A 303 -18.42 14.49 24.91
CA VAL A 303 -19.82 14.88 24.63
C VAL A 303 -20.73 14.46 25.78
N GLN A 304 -20.57 13.24 26.31
CA GLN A 304 -21.34 12.75 27.45
C GLN A 304 -21.00 13.49 28.76
N LEU A 305 -19.74 13.90 28.93
CA LEU A 305 -19.30 14.71 30.08
C LEU A 305 -19.60 16.21 29.91
N SER A 306 -20.14 16.64 28.77
CA SER A 306 -20.35 18.07 28.47
C SER A 306 -21.20 18.84 29.50
N PRO A 307 -22.23 18.26 30.16
CA PRO A 307 -22.98 18.97 31.21
C PRO A 307 -22.13 19.23 32.46
N ASP A 308 -21.40 18.21 32.93
CA ASP A 308 -20.51 18.32 34.10
C ASP A 308 -19.33 19.27 33.82
N LEU A 309 -18.84 19.30 32.57
CA LEU A 309 -17.82 20.23 32.11
C LEU A 309 -18.31 21.68 32.17
N ALA A 310 -19.56 21.94 31.77
CA ALA A 310 -20.17 23.26 31.86
C ALA A 310 -20.19 23.77 33.30
N GLU A 311 -20.63 22.91 34.23
CA GLU A 311 -20.69 23.24 35.66
C GLU A 311 -19.31 23.35 36.30
N ALA A 312 -18.30 22.67 35.75
CA ALA A 312 -16.90 22.78 36.17
C ALA A 312 -16.22 24.06 35.62
N GLY A 313 -16.92 24.87 34.82
CA GLY A 313 -16.38 26.10 34.24
C GLY A 313 -15.47 25.86 33.04
N TYR A 314 -15.67 24.76 32.30
CA TYR A 314 -14.88 24.47 31.11
C TYR A 314 -15.12 25.54 30.02
N ASP A 315 -14.04 26.21 29.62
CA ASP A 315 -14.02 27.13 28.48
C ASP A 315 -13.08 26.59 27.39
N PRO A 316 -13.57 26.29 26.17
CA PRO A 316 -12.75 25.86 25.04
C PRO A 316 -11.65 26.86 24.64
N GLN A 317 -11.75 28.13 25.04
CA GLN A 317 -10.77 29.17 24.78
C GLN A 317 -9.78 29.39 25.94
N ALA A 318 -10.01 28.77 27.11
CA ALA A 318 -9.11 28.88 28.24
C ALA A 318 -7.76 28.18 27.96
N PRO A 319 -6.69 28.54 28.70
CA PRO A 319 -5.41 27.83 28.63
C PRO A 319 -5.59 26.32 28.86
N PRO A 320 -4.80 25.45 28.19
CA PRO A 320 -4.95 24.00 28.29
C PRO A 320 -4.91 23.44 29.73
N ALA A 321 -4.12 24.08 30.61
CA ALA A 321 -4.06 23.71 32.03
C ALA A 321 -5.39 23.91 32.76
N GLU A 322 -6.11 25.00 32.47
CA GLU A 322 -7.43 25.30 33.04
C GLU A 322 -8.47 24.34 32.49
N GLN A 323 -8.40 24.00 31.19
CA GLN A 323 -9.25 22.99 30.57
C GLN A 323 -9.07 21.60 31.21
N ALA A 324 -7.82 21.20 31.46
CA ALA A 324 -7.51 19.93 32.14
C ALA A 324 -8.03 19.93 33.59
N ALA A 325 -7.88 21.05 34.31
CA ALA A 325 -8.41 21.18 35.68
C ALA A 325 -9.94 21.07 35.71
N ALA A 326 -10.64 21.76 34.82
CA ALA A 326 -12.10 21.66 34.68
C ALA A 326 -12.54 20.24 34.29
N LEU A 327 -11.78 19.55 33.42
CA LEU A 327 -12.03 18.16 33.07
C LEU A 327 -11.88 17.22 34.29
N HIS A 328 -10.81 17.36 35.07
CA HIS A 328 -10.62 16.56 36.28
C HIS A 328 -11.69 16.81 37.33
N GLU A 329 -12.15 18.06 37.47
CA GLU A 329 -13.27 18.42 38.34
C GLU A 329 -14.58 17.76 37.86
N ALA A 330 -14.91 17.87 36.58
CA ALA A 330 -16.08 17.23 35.99
C ALA A 330 -16.07 15.71 36.19
N VAL A 331 -14.91 15.06 35.94
CA VAL A 331 -14.72 13.62 36.18
C VAL A 331 -14.94 13.28 37.65
N ARG A 332 -14.41 14.09 38.58
CA ARG A 332 -14.57 13.86 40.03
C ARG A 332 -16.04 13.98 40.44
N ARG A 333 -16.75 14.99 39.94
CA ARG A 333 -18.20 15.17 40.19
C ARG A 333 -19.00 13.99 39.65
N GLN A 334 -18.69 13.52 38.45
CA GLN A 334 -19.37 12.39 37.83
C GLN A 334 -19.12 11.06 38.57
N LEU A 335 -17.92 10.87 39.12
CA LEU A 335 -17.64 9.72 40.01
C LEU A 335 -18.39 9.85 41.34
N ALA A 336 -18.44 11.05 41.90
CA ALA A 336 -19.14 11.34 43.15
C ALA A 336 -20.67 11.23 43.00
N SER A 337 -21.25 11.51 41.83
CA SER A 337 -22.68 11.32 41.55
C SER A 337 -23.05 9.84 41.40
N ARG A 338 -22.11 9.00 40.94
CA ARG A 338 -22.30 7.54 40.79
C ARG A 338 -22.08 6.73 42.06
N GLN A 339 -21.18 7.13 42.95
CA GLN A 339 -20.95 6.45 44.23
C GLN A 339 -22.21 6.29 45.11
N PRO A 340 -23.12 7.29 45.20
CA PRO A 340 -24.39 7.16 45.90
C PRO A 340 -25.19 5.96 45.38
N TYR A 341 -25.23 5.69 44.07
CA TYR A 341 -26.03 4.58 43.53
C TYR A 341 -25.46 3.20 43.86
N LEU A 342 -24.13 3.05 43.94
CA LEU A 342 -23.48 1.81 44.38
C LEU A 342 -23.59 1.61 45.90
N SER A 343 -23.62 2.69 46.67
CA SER A 343 -23.80 2.69 48.13
C SER A 343 -25.27 2.49 48.54
N LEU A 344 -26.23 3.15 47.86
CA LEU A 344 -27.69 3.01 48.02
C LEU A 344 -28.21 1.65 47.56
N ALA A 345 -27.46 0.93 46.72
CA ALA A 345 -27.78 -0.46 46.38
C ALA A 345 -27.52 -1.43 47.54
N GLY A 346 -26.93 -0.99 48.66
CA GLY A 346 -26.64 -1.86 49.80
C GLY A 346 -25.76 -3.07 49.41
N TYR A 347 -24.89 -2.89 48.41
CA TYR A 347 -24.12 -3.97 47.83
C TYR A 347 -23.04 -4.45 48.82
N ASP A 348 -23.35 -5.49 49.58
CA ASP A 348 -22.36 -6.24 50.36
C ASP A 348 -21.73 -7.32 49.46
N PRO A 349 -20.44 -7.21 49.12
CA PRO A 349 -19.76 -8.22 48.29
C PRO A 349 -19.68 -9.59 48.98
N ARG A 350 -19.96 -9.69 50.28
CA ARG A 350 -20.00 -10.93 51.06
C ARG A 350 -21.38 -11.58 51.13
N ALA A 351 -22.42 -10.92 50.62
CA ALA A 351 -23.77 -11.47 50.63
C ALA A 351 -23.91 -12.69 49.67
N PRO A 352 -24.86 -13.61 49.94
CA PRO A 352 -25.23 -14.68 49.01
C PRO A 352 -25.55 -14.14 47.60
N VAL A 353 -25.23 -14.94 46.56
CA VAL A 353 -25.35 -14.52 45.14
C VAL A 353 -26.78 -14.08 44.79
N GLU A 354 -27.79 -14.75 45.37
CA GLU A 354 -29.20 -14.41 45.17
C GLU A 354 -29.54 -13.03 45.74
N GLN A 355 -29.01 -12.71 46.92
CA GLN A 355 -29.23 -11.42 47.57
C GLN A 355 -28.54 -10.27 46.83
N ARG A 356 -27.36 -10.53 46.24
CA ARG A 356 -26.66 -9.62 45.32
C ARG A 356 -27.43 -9.40 44.01
N ALA A 357 -28.03 -10.46 43.47
CA ALA A 357 -28.86 -10.36 42.27
C ALA A 357 -30.15 -9.57 42.54
N GLU A 358 -30.76 -9.74 43.71
CA GLU A 358 -31.94 -8.98 44.15
C GLU A 358 -31.63 -7.49 44.30
N THR A 359 -30.53 -7.14 45.00
CA THR A 359 -30.09 -5.74 45.17
C THR A 359 -29.71 -5.09 43.84
N MET A 360 -29.06 -5.82 42.94
CA MET A 360 -28.76 -5.33 41.59
C MET A 360 -30.04 -5.09 40.77
N ARG A 361 -31.02 -6.00 40.82
CA ARG A 361 -32.32 -5.82 40.13
C ARG A 361 -33.10 -4.63 40.70
N GLU A 362 -33.06 -4.42 42.01
CA GLU A 362 -33.77 -3.31 42.65
C GLU A 362 -33.10 -1.96 42.35
N ALA A 363 -31.77 -1.92 42.32
CA ALA A 363 -31.02 -0.75 41.84
C ALA A 363 -31.37 -0.41 40.38
N LEU A 364 -31.43 -1.42 39.50
CA LEU A 364 -31.83 -1.24 38.09
C LEU A 364 -33.29 -0.78 37.94
N ARG A 365 -34.20 -1.26 38.80
CA ARG A 365 -35.60 -0.79 38.83
C ARG A 365 -35.70 0.66 39.29
N ARG A 366 -34.96 1.05 40.33
CA ARG A 366 -34.90 2.45 40.79
C ARG A 366 -34.27 3.37 39.74
N GLN A 367 -33.25 2.89 39.02
CA GLN A 367 -32.65 3.64 37.92
C GLN A 367 -33.63 3.83 36.76
N ARG A 368 -34.43 2.81 36.42
CA ARG A 368 -35.51 2.94 35.41
C ARG A 368 -36.69 3.79 35.87
N ALA A 369 -36.90 3.91 37.18
CA ALA A 369 -38.00 4.69 37.77
C ALA A 369 -37.59 6.13 38.09
N ALA A 370 -36.29 6.43 38.16
CA ALA A 370 -35.81 7.79 38.19
C ALA A 370 -36.25 8.47 36.89
N PRO A 371 -36.80 9.70 36.95
CA PRO A 371 -37.17 10.43 35.75
C PRO A 371 -35.93 10.47 34.85
N GLU A 372 -36.10 10.07 33.59
CA GLU A 372 -35.06 10.18 32.57
C GLU A 372 -34.50 11.60 32.68
N TYR A 373 -33.25 11.73 33.11
CA TYR A 373 -32.57 13.01 33.05
C TYR A 373 -32.44 13.28 31.56
N GLU A 374 -33.39 14.03 31.02
CA GLU A 374 -33.36 14.53 29.66
C GLU A 374 -32.43 15.74 29.72
N PRO A 375 -31.14 15.60 29.34
CA PRO A 375 -30.22 16.71 29.42
C PRO A 375 -30.76 17.86 28.57
N ASP A 376 -30.87 19.06 29.14
CA ASP A 376 -31.26 20.24 28.37
C ASP A 376 -30.24 20.40 27.22
N PRO A 377 -30.64 20.25 25.94
CA PRO A 377 -29.70 20.36 24.82
C PRO A 377 -29.06 21.75 24.74
N ARG A 378 -29.58 22.75 25.47
CA ARG A 378 -29.00 24.09 25.59
C ARG A 378 -27.87 24.20 26.62
N SER A 379 -27.67 23.20 27.49
CA SER A 379 -26.57 23.18 28.47
C SER A 379 -25.31 22.45 27.99
N ALA A 380 -25.37 21.80 26.82
CA ALA A 380 -24.22 21.13 26.24
C ALA A 380 -23.18 22.16 25.80
N VAL A 381 -22.06 22.24 26.53
CA VAL A 381 -20.91 23.04 26.09
C VAL A 381 -20.30 22.39 24.85
N PRO A 382 -20.09 23.12 23.75
CA PRO A 382 -19.38 22.60 22.60
C PRO A 382 -17.91 22.40 22.98
N VAL A 383 -17.60 21.22 23.52
CA VAL A 383 -16.22 20.83 23.87
C VAL A 383 -15.34 20.79 22.61
N LEU A 384 -15.96 20.51 21.46
CA LEU A 384 -15.32 20.45 20.15
C LEU A 384 -16.04 21.43 19.22
N THR A 385 -15.33 22.46 18.78
CA THR A 385 -15.91 23.59 18.04
C THR A 385 -15.79 23.46 16.53
N SER A 386 -15.02 22.47 16.05
CA SER A 386 -14.70 22.28 14.64
C SER A 386 -15.52 21.16 13.99
N THR A 387 -16.02 21.42 12.77
CA THR A 387 -16.53 20.37 11.87
C THR A 387 -15.42 19.72 11.05
N ASP A 388 -14.23 20.31 11.03
CA ASP A 388 -13.02 19.73 10.44
C ASP A 388 -12.35 18.77 11.42
N VAL A 389 -12.16 17.54 10.96
CA VAL A 389 -11.65 16.41 11.77
C VAL A 389 -10.20 16.62 12.17
N ASP A 390 -9.40 17.30 11.34
CA ASP A 390 -8.00 17.57 11.66
C ASP A 390 -7.88 18.60 12.79
N ALA A 391 -8.67 19.68 12.75
CA ALA A 391 -8.72 20.67 13.83
C ALA A 391 -9.31 20.11 15.13
N ASP A 392 -10.32 19.24 15.04
CA ASP A 392 -10.89 18.52 16.19
C ASP A 392 -9.84 17.59 16.84
N LEU A 393 -9.08 16.86 16.02
CA LEU A 393 -7.99 16.02 16.49
C LEU A 393 -6.89 16.84 17.20
N ASP A 394 -6.52 18.01 16.69
CA ASP A 394 -5.51 18.87 17.32
C ASP A 394 -5.98 19.41 18.68
N GLN A 395 -7.27 19.72 18.83
CA GLN A 395 -7.88 20.08 20.12
C GLN A 395 -7.78 18.92 21.12
N LEU A 396 -8.17 17.70 20.72
CA LEU A 396 -8.08 16.51 21.57
C LEU A 396 -6.63 16.17 21.97
N LEU A 397 -5.68 16.35 21.05
CA LEU A 397 -4.26 16.12 21.33
C LEU A 397 -3.73 17.14 22.35
N THR A 398 -4.15 18.41 22.22
CA THR A 398 -3.78 19.48 23.16
C THR A 398 -4.35 19.20 24.55
N LEU A 399 -5.64 18.87 24.64
CA LEU A 399 -6.29 18.53 25.91
C LEU A 399 -5.67 17.28 26.55
N SER A 400 -5.41 16.25 25.76
CA SER A 400 -4.78 15.02 26.26
C SER A 400 -3.36 15.26 26.79
N GLN A 401 -2.59 16.15 26.15
CA GLN A 401 -1.30 16.56 26.67
C GLN A 401 -1.43 17.34 27.98
N ALA A 402 -2.39 18.27 28.08
CA ALA A 402 -2.62 19.03 29.31
C ALA A 402 -3.06 18.15 30.49
N VAL A 403 -3.91 17.14 30.24
CA VAL A 403 -4.28 16.12 31.24
C VAL A 403 -3.07 15.33 31.72
N HIS A 404 -2.12 15.04 30.84
CA HIS A 404 -0.89 14.36 31.22
C HIS A 404 0.04 15.23 32.07
N ASP A 405 0.16 16.51 31.71
CA ASP A 405 1.07 17.45 32.36
C ASP A 405 0.50 17.98 33.70
N HIS A 406 -0.82 17.93 33.89
CA HIS A 406 -1.53 18.38 35.08
C HIS A 406 -2.39 17.26 35.69
N PRO A 407 -1.77 16.22 36.30
CA PRO A 407 -2.50 15.13 36.93
C PRO A 407 -3.39 15.64 38.08
N PRO A 408 -4.43 14.88 38.45
CA PRO A 408 -5.32 15.28 39.54
C PRO A 408 -4.53 15.47 40.84
N PRO A 409 -4.94 16.43 41.71
CA PRO A 409 -4.18 16.83 42.89
C PRO A 409 -3.94 15.70 43.91
N ASP A 410 -4.76 14.64 43.87
CA ASP A 410 -4.63 13.47 44.76
C ASP A 410 -3.48 12.54 44.35
N GLU A 411 -3.05 12.55 43.08
CA GLU A 411 -1.89 11.75 42.60
C GLU A 411 -0.57 12.52 42.73
N ALA A 412 -0.58 13.85 42.87
CA ALA A 412 0.64 14.67 42.97
C ALA A 412 1.36 14.56 44.33
N ARG A 413 0.79 13.84 45.31
CA ARG A 413 1.32 13.71 46.68
C ARG A 413 1.87 12.33 47.02
N SER A 414 1.85 11.38 46.08
CA SER A 414 2.47 10.05 46.17
C SER A 414 3.72 9.97 45.32
#